data_AF-A0A915M0K2-F1
#
_entry.id   AF-A0A915M0K2-F1
#
_cell.length_a   1.000
_cell.length_b   1.000
_cell.length_c   1.000
_cell.angle_alpha   90.00
_cell.angle_beta   90.00
_cell.angle_gamma   90.00
#
_symmetry.space_group_name_H-M   'P 1'
#
loop_
_entity.id
_entity.type
_entity.pdbx_description
1 polymer ?
#
loop_
_entity_poly.entity_id
_entity_poly.type
_entity_poly.pdbx_seq_one_letter_code
_entity_poly.pdbx_strand_id
1 'polypeptide(L)'
;MSLSNNNDENGEQDLSDGWSKVEDEGQSSSLSDDITRQSLNVTGESDKSVRNQSTLYLSSRANSWINLLGVRNKPDPLTDWDNLYNLKNQSLLRKDCQKLIQQRSNISSRWTVPEIESLMTLYCKRRNVGYEQDKGWLEILGKLLEFPFDKCNLFNVFWAITTKYIPRSPKMFDLLRLLMQYHDPQLCSFL
;
A
#
# COMPACT_ATOMS: atom_id res chain seq x y z
N MET A 1 15.29 30.47 79.12
CA MET A 1 13.88 30.08 79.32
C MET A 1 13.41 29.55 77.98
N SER A 2 13.54 28.24 77.77
CA SER A 2 12.47 27.25 78.01
C SER A 2 11.44 27.35 76.88
N LEU A 3 11.57 26.55 75.82
CA LEU A 3 11.13 25.15 75.69
C LEU A 3 9.63 25.02 75.39
N SER A 4 9.43 24.38 74.24
CA SER A 4 8.43 23.35 73.93
C SER A 4 7.26 23.78 73.05
N ASN A 5 7.17 23.24 71.83
CA ASN A 5 6.72 21.86 71.48
C ASN A 5 5.25 21.67 71.87
N ASN A 6 4.37 21.09 71.06
CA ASN A 6 4.51 20.35 69.81
C ASN A 6 3.10 19.91 69.37
N ASN A 7 3.04 19.38 68.15
CA ASN A 7 2.15 18.30 67.69
C ASN A 7 0.71 18.74 67.37
N ASP A 8 0.33 18.72 66.11
CA ASP A 8 0.09 17.55 65.22
C ASP A 8 -1.42 17.41 65.16
N GLU A 9 -1.99 17.55 63.96
CA GLU A 9 -3.01 16.63 63.46
C GLU A 9 -3.37 17.03 62.03
N ASN A 10 -2.79 16.26 61.11
CA ASN A 10 -3.47 15.57 60.02
C ASN A 10 -4.43 16.40 59.14
N GLY A 11 -3.98 16.65 57.92
CA GLY A 11 -4.83 17.09 56.83
C GLY A 11 -4.11 17.08 55.49
N GLU A 12 -3.44 15.97 55.13
CA GLU A 12 -3.23 15.64 53.73
C GLU A 12 -4.60 15.64 53.05
N GLN A 13 -4.92 16.71 52.31
CA GLN A 13 -5.96 16.67 51.30
C GLN A 13 -5.30 16.23 50.00
N ASP A 14 -5.05 14.93 49.97
CA ASP A 14 -5.03 14.10 48.78
C ASP A 14 -6.39 14.25 48.10
N LEU A 15 -6.44 14.91 46.96
CA LEU A 15 -7.54 14.80 46.01
C LEU A 15 -6.95 14.87 44.60
N SER A 16 -6.33 13.76 44.22
CA SER A 16 -6.59 13.16 42.92
C SER A 16 -8.11 13.08 42.65
N ASP A 17 -8.47 12.73 41.43
CA ASP A 17 -9.83 12.33 41.03
C ASP A 17 -10.69 13.43 40.38
N GLY A 18 -10.14 13.99 39.29
CA GLY A 18 -10.92 14.56 38.19
C GLY A 18 -11.28 13.55 37.09
N TRP A 19 -11.09 12.24 37.34
CA TRP A 19 -11.63 11.17 36.49
C TRP A 19 -12.90 10.66 37.16
N SER A 20 -14.04 11.24 36.80
CA SER A 20 -15.32 10.62 37.15
C SER A 20 -15.41 9.26 36.48
N LYS A 21 -15.32 8.25 37.34
CA LYS A 21 -15.74 6.86 37.19
C LYS A 21 -17.02 6.78 36.35
N VAL A 22 -16.90 6.31 35.12
CA VAL A 22 -18.03 5.67 34.43
C VAL A 22 -17.87 4.19 34.74
N GLU A 23 -18.82 3.68 35.53
CA GLU A 23 -18.83 2.29 35.95
C GLU A 23 -19.09 1.36 34.75
N ASP A 24 -18.39 0.24 34.86
CA ASP A 24 -18.16 -0.84 33.92
C ASP A 24 -19.42 -1.71 33.82
N GLU A 25 -20.07 -1.72 32.65
CA GLU A 25 -20.85 -2.89 32.20
C GLU A 25 -20.10 -3.52 31.03
N GLY A 26 -19.37 -4.58 31.38
CA GLY A 26 -18.51 -5.31 30.48
C GLY A 26 -19.26 -5.96 29.32
N GLN A 27 -18.88 -5.56 28.11
CA GLN A 27 -18.86 -6.45 26.95
C GLN A 27 -17.51 -6.27 26.23
N SER A 28 -16.50 -6.92 26.80
CA SER A 28 -15.23 -7.21 26.13
C SER A 28 -15.51 -8.12 24.93
N SER A 29 -15.81 -7.53 23.77
CA SER A 29 -15.67 -8.23 22.49
C SER A 29 -14.19 -8.22 22.12
N SER A 30 -13.49 -9.16 22.73
CA SER A 30 -12.15 -9.58 22.32
C SER A 30 -12.14 -9.78 20.81
N LEU A 31 -11.34 -8.97 20.11
CA LEU A 31 -10.81 -9.25 18.78
C LEU A 31 -9.88 -10.48 18.92
N SER A 32 -10.49 -11.65 19.07
CA SER A 32 -9.83 -12.94 18.98
C SER A 32 -9.99 -13.43 17.55
N ASP A 33 -8.90 -13.39 16.80
CA ASP A 33 -8.50 -14.39 15.81
C ASP A 33 -9.59 -15.33 15.29
N ASP A 34 -10.41 -14.87 14.34
CA ASP A 34 -11.19 -15.75 13.48
C ASP A 34 -10.31 -16.38 12.38
N ILE A 35 -9.25 -17.08 12.80
CA ILE A 35 -8.70 -18.22 12.05
C ILE A 35 -9.46 -19.44 12.52
N THR A 36 -10.75 -19.50 12.18
CA THR A 36 -11.51 -20.74 12.33
C THR A 36 -11.10 -21.68 11.20
N ARG A 37 -10.23 -22.62 11.57
CA ARG A 37 -9.95 -23.88 10.86
C ARG A 37 -11.27 -24.57 10.48
N GLN A 38 -11.75 -24.36 9.26
CA GLN A 38 -12.69 -25.31 8.67
C GLN A 38 -11.93 -26.52 8.16
N SER A 39 -11.94 -27.54 9.02
CA SER A 39 -11.91 -28.98 8.73
C SER A 39 -11.90 -29.33 7.24
N LEU A 40 -10.87 -30.11 6.88
CA LEU A 40 -10.81 -30.95 5.69
C LEU A 40 -12.11 -31.76 5.57
N ASN A 41 -12.83 -31.59 4.47
CA ASN A 41 -13.72 -32.62 3.92
C ASN A 41 -13.49 -32.70 2.41
N VAL A 42 -13.18 -33.92 1.99
CA VAL A 42 -12.82 -34.36 0.64
C VAL A 42 -14.03 -34.29 -0.28
N THR A 43 -13.92 -33.59 -1.42
CA THR A 43 -14.39 -33.97 -2.78
C THR A 43 -14.23 -32.78 -3.73
N GLY A 44 -13.83 -33.03 -4.99
CA GLY A 44 -13.28 -32.07 -5.97
C GLY A 44 -14.17 -30.92 -6.49
N GLU A 45 -15.07 -30.36 -5.67
CA GLU A 45 -15.92 -29.20 -6.01
C GLU A 45 -15.45 -27.87 -5.37
N SER A 46 -14.50 -27.94 -4.43
CA SER A 46 -14.01 -26.80 -3.63
C SER A 46 -13.22 -25.75 -4.45
N ASP A 47 -12.44 -26.15 -5.46
CA ASP A 47 -11.53 -25.25 -6.16
C ASP A 47 -12.24 -24.13 -6.95
N LYS A 48 -13.45 -24.38 -7.45
CA LYS A 48 -14.24 -23.38 -8.18
C LYS A 48 -14.86 -22.36 -7.23
N SER A 49 -15.36 -22.80 -6.08
CA SER A 49 -15.99 -21.93 -5.08
C SER A 49 -14.98 -21.00 -4.41
N VAL A 50 -13.82 -21.52 -4.01
CA VAL A 50 -12.72 -20.75 -3.39
C VAL A 50 -12.09 -19.76 -4.38
N ARG A 51 -11.92 -20.17 -5.65
CA ARG A 51 -11.42 -19.28 -6.71
C ARG A 51 -12.40 -18.15 -7.00
N ASN A 52 -13.70 -18.40 -6.97
CA ASN A 52 -14.74 -17.38 -7.18
C ASN A 52 -14.79 -16.36 -6.04
N GLN A 53 -14.62 -16.78 -4.79
CA GLN A 53 -14.56 -15.84 -3.65
C GLN A 53 -13.31 -14.95 -3.74
N SER A 54 -12.17 -15.53 -4.11
CA SER A 54 -10.91 -14.78 -4.28
C SER A 54 -10.99 -13.75 -5.41
N THR A 55 -11.61 -14.09 -6.55
CA THR A 55 -11.78 -13.15 -7.67
C THR A 55 -12.77 -12.03 -7.35
N LEU A 56 -13.84 -12.33 -6.62
CA LEU A 56 -14.79 -11.32 -6.14
C LEU A 56 -14.13 -10.33 -5.18
N TYR A 57 -13.32 -10.83 -4.24
CA TYR A 57 -12.54 -9.98 -3.33
C TYR A 57 -11.57 -9.07 -4.10
N LEU A 58 -10.81 -9.61 -5.07
CA LEU A 58 -9.89 -8.83 -5.88
C LEU A 58 -10.61 -7.78 -6.74
N SER A 59 -11.80 -8.09 -7.26
CA SER A 59 -12.62 -7.15 -8.02
C SER A 59 -13.17 -6.01 -7.14
N SER A 60 -13.68 -6.35 -5.96
CA SER A 60 -14.12 -5.35 -4.96
C SER A 60 -12.96 -4.45 -4.52
N ARG A 61 -11.79 -5.05 -4.28
CA ARG A 61 -10.56 -4.32 -3.98
C ARG A 61 -10.19 -3.40 -5.14
N ALA A 62 -10.15 -3.89 -6.38
CA ALA A 62 -9.85 -3.08 -7.56
C ALA A 62 -10.78 -1.86 -7.67
N ASN A 63 -12.09 -2.05 -7.51
CA ASN A 63 -13.05 -0.94 -7.47
C ASN A 63 -12.76 0.05 -6.34
N SER A 64 -12.40 -0.45 -5.15
CA SER A 64 -12.00 0.41 -4.04
C SER A 64 -10.76 1.25 -4.36
N TRP A 65 -9.76 0.69 -5.03
CA TRP A 65 -8.58 1.44 -5.47
C TRP A 65 -8.93 2.53 -6.47
N ILE A 66 -9.80 2.25 -7.45
CA ILE A 66 -10.26 3.25 -8.42
C ILE A 66 -10.97 4.41 -7.70
N ASN A 67 -11.77 4.11 -6.68
CA ASN A 67 -12.48 5.11 -5.88
C ASN A 67 -11.53 5.95 -5.01
N LEU A 68 -10.68 5.29 -4.22
CA LEU A 68 -9.76 5.93 -3.28
C LEU A 68 -8.71 6.79 -4.00
N LEU A 69 -8.31 6.39 -5.21
CA LEU A 69 -7.36 7.14 -6.03
C LEU A 69 -8.04 8.21 -6.91
N GLY A 70 -9.37 8.32 -6.88
CA GLY A 70 -10.11 9.32 -7.66
C GLY A 70 -9.97 9.12 -9.17
N VAL A 71 -10.00 7.87 -9.64
CA VAL A 71 -9.75 7.49 -11.04
C VAL A 71 -11.04 7.27 -11.84
N ARG A 72 -12.20 7.18 -11.18
CA ARG A 72 -13.48 6.68 -11.72
C ARG A 72 -13.99 7.32 -13.03
N ASN A 73 -13.54 8.52 -13.41
CA ASN A 73 -13.97 9.23 -14.61
C ASN A 73 -12.79 9.89 -15.37
N LYS A 74 -11.58 9.34 -15.28
CA LYS A 74 -10.45 9.89 -16.03
C LYS A 74 -10.58 9.53 -17.51
N PRO A 75 -10.25 10.46 -18.43
CA PRO A 75 -10.27 10.18 -19.86
C PRO A 75 -9.34 9.01 -20.16
N ASP A 76 -9.66 8.25 -21.21
CA ASP A 76 -8.85 7.12 -21.60
C ASP A 76 -7.46 7.62 -22.03
N PRO A 77 -6.40 7.29 -21.26
CA PRO A 77 -5.05 7.71 -21.59
C PRO A 77 -4.55 7.08 -22.91
N LEU A 78 -5.19 6.02 -23.38
CA LEU A 78 -4.84 5.32 -24.62
C LEU A 78 -5.43 5.99 -25.88
N THR A 79 -6.34 6.95 -25.76
CA THR A 79 -6.88 7.67 -26.93
C THR A 79 -5.82 8.60 -27.55
N ASP A 80 -4.98 9.21 -26.74
CA ASP A 80 -3.88 10.08 -27.18
C ASP A 80 -2.57 9.30 -27.47
N TRP A 81 -2.66 7.97 -27.48
CA TRP A 81 -1.48 7.11 -27.59
C TRP A 81 -1.11 6.84 -29.06
N ASP A 82 0.09 7.27 -29.45
CA ASP A 82 0.60 7.21 -30.83
C ASP A 82 1.25 5.87 -31.25
N ASN A 83 1.14 4.79 -30.45
CA ASN A 83 1.72 3.46 -30.72
C ASN A 83 3.23 3.40 -31.00
N LEU A 84 3.93 4.50 -30.81
CA LEU A 84 5.35 4.61 -31.11
C LEU A 84 6.21 4.25 -29.89
N TYR A 85 7.01 3.19 -30.00
CA TYR A 85 7.97 2.75 -28.99
C TYR A 85 9.33 3.48 -29.14
N ASN A 86 9.38 4.76 -28.79
CA ASN A 86 10.52 5.64 -29.09
C ASN A 86 11.44 5.97 -27.89
N LEU A 87 11.49 5.13 -26.85
CA LEU A 87 12.45 5.36 -25.76
C LEU A 87 13.87 4.96 -26.17
N LYS A 88 14.86 5.72 -25.71
CA LYS A 88 16.28 5.37 -25.87
C LYS A 88 16.62 4.00 -25.24
N ASN A 89 15.95 3.65 -24.14
CA ASN A 89 16.16 2.40 -23.39
C ASN A 89 15.05 1.35 -23.63
N GLN A 90 14.38 1.38 -24.80
CA GLN A 90 13.26 0.48 -25.11
C GLN A 90 13.66 -1.00 -25.02
N SER A 91 14.87 -1.36 -25.47
CA SER A 91 15.36 -2.74 -25.44
C SER A 91 15.55 -3.27 -24.01
N LEU A 92 15.94 -2.40 -23.07
CA LEU A 92 16.05 -2.73 -21.65
C LEU A 92 14.66 -2.94 -21.04
N LEU A 93 13.73 -2.01 -21.30
CA LEU A 93 12.34 -2.12 -20.85
C LEU A 93 11.71 -3.44 -21.30
N ARG A 94 11.89 -3.82 -22.57
CA ARG A 94 11.35 -5.08 -23.10
C ARG A 94 11.89 -6.31 -22.37
N LYS A 95 13.19 -6.36 -22.08
CA LYS A 95 13.81 -7.45 -21.31
C LYS A 95 13.24 -7.53 -19.90
N ASP A 96 13.03 -6.39 -19.26
CA ASP A 96 12.49 -6.37 -17.90
C ASP A 96 11.00 -6.76 -17.86
N CYS A 97 10.19 -6.32 -18.84
CA CYS A 97 8.81 -6.78 -19.00
C CYS A 97 8.74 -8.30 -19.22
N GLN A 98 9.66 -8.87 -20.01
CA GLN A 98 9.76 -10.32 -20.19
C GLN A 98 10.09 -11.03 -18.87
N LYS A 99 11.06 -10.52 -18.10
CA LYS A 99 11.40 -11.07 -16.78
C LYS A 99 10.20 -11.00 -15.81
N LEU A 100 9.48 -9.88 -15.80
CA LEU A 100 8.30 -9.71 -14.93
C LEU A 100 7.22 -10.75 -15.23
N ILE A 101 6.94 -11.02 -16.50
CA ILE A 101 5.97 -12.03 -16.91
C ILE A 101 6.46 -13.45 -16.55
N GLN A 102 7.74 -13.74 -16.77
CA GLN A 102 8.34 -15.03 -16.41
C GLN A 102 8.31 -15.30 -14.89
N GLN A 103 8.58 -14.28 -14.08
CA GLN A 103 8.55 -14.37 -12.62
C GLN A 103 7.13 -14.55 -12.06
N ARG A 104 6.10 -14.19 -12.82
CA ARG A 104 4.71 -14.17 -12.36
C ARG A 104 3.81 -14.93 -13.32
N SER A 105 3.78 -16.26 -13.16
CA SER A 105 2.98 -17.19 -13.98
C SER A 105 1.49 -16.81 -14.07
N ASN A 106 0.92 -16.24 -13.02
CA ASN A 106 -0.48 -15.78 -12.99
C ASN A 106 -0.76 -14.55 -13.87
N ILE A 107 0.25 -13.72 -14.15
CA ILE A 107 0.11 -12.49 -14.96
C ILE A 107 0.27 -12.80 -16.45
N SER A 108 1.09 -13.80 -16.77
CA SER A 108 1.38 -14.27 -18.13
C SER A 108 0.12 -14.64 -18.93
N SER A 109 -0.96 -15.08 -18.26
CA SER A 109 -2.21 -15.46 -18.92
C SER A 109 -3.13 -14.27 -19.29
N ARG A 110 -2.97 -13.11 -18.64
CA ARG A 110 -3.84 -11.94 -18.83
C ARG A 110 -3.17 -10.81 -19.59
N TRP A 111 -1.86 -10.65 -19.45
CA TRP A 111 -1.12 -9.51 -19.98
C TRP A 111 0.04 -9.96 -20.86
N THR A 112 0.16 -9.35 -22.03
CA THR A 112 1.23 -9.64 -22.99
C THR A 112 2.39 -8.65 -22.83
N VAL A 113 3.62 -9.07 -23.15
CA VAL A 113 4.82 -8.19 -23.11
C VAL A 113 4.58 -6.84 -23.83
N PRO A 114 4.00 -6.78 -25.05
CA PRO A 114 3.79 -5.51 -25.75
C PRO A 114 2.79 -4.58 -25.07
N GLU A 115 1.84 -5.11 -24.29
CA GLU A 115 0.83 -4.32 -23.57
C GLU A 115 1.42 -3.66 -22.32
N ILE A 116 2.29 -4.37 -21.60
CA ILE A 116 3.03 -3.82 -20.46
C ILE A 116 4.06 -2.81 -20.97
N GLU A 117 4.74 -3.16 -22.07
CA GLU A 117 5.72 -2.30 -22.73
C GLU A 117 5.09 -1.01 -23.24
N SER A 118 3.88 -1.08 -23.84
CA SER A 118 3.13 0.11 -24.22
C SER A 118 2.83 0.91 -22.96
N LEU A 119 2.09 0.39 -21.98
CA LEU A 119 1.76 1.13 -20.75
C LEU A 119 2.94 1.92 -20.13
N MET A 120 4.11 1.26 -20.01
CA MET A 120 5.33 1.87 -19.50
C MET A 120 5.92 2.95 -20.42
N THR A 121 5.85 2.73 -21.73
CA THR A 121 6.26 3.72 -22.73
C THR A 121 5.35 4.97 -22.67
N LEU A 122 4.04 4.87 -22.37
CA LEU A 122 3.17 6.06 -22.17
C LEU A 122 3.68 6.85 -21.00
N TYR A 123 3.95 6.12 -19.92
CA TYR A 123 4.26 6.70 -18.64
C TYR A 123 5.53 7.53 -18.78
N CYS A 124 6.55 6.96 -19.41
CA CYS A 124 7.81 7.64 -19.68
C CYS A 124 7.62 8.86 -20.59
N LYS A 125 6.84 8.74 -21.68
CA LYS A 125 6.51 9.87 -22.58
C LYS A 125 5.81 11.02 -21.83
N ARG A 126 4.74 10.71 -21.11
CA ARG A 126 3.90 11.70 -20.40
C ARG A 126 4.64 12.37 -19.25
N ARG A 127 5.62 11.68 -18.66
CA ARG A 127 6.52 12.21 -17.64
C ARG A 127 7.73 12.95 -18.19
N ASN A 128 8.01 12.82 -19.49
CA ASN A 128 9.24 13.27 -20.13
C ASN A 128 10.51 12.74 -19.43
N VAL A 129 10.50 11.45 -19.05
CA VAL A 129 11.63 10.77 -18.37
C VAL A 129 12.06 9.54 -19.15
N GLY A 130 13.36 9.22 -19.09
CA GLY A 130 13.88 7.95 -19.57
C GLY A 130 13.49 6.79 -18.66
N TYR A 131 13.37 5.60 -19.23
CA TYR A 131 13.22 4.38 -18.44
C TYR A 131 14.56 4.01 -17.77
N GLU A 132 14.51 3.80 -16.46
CA GLU A 132 15.62 3.38 -15.61
C GLU A 132 15.14 2.24 -14.70
N GLN A 133 15.95 1.20 -14.55
CA GLN A 133 15.58 -0.01 -13.80
C GLN A 133 15.49 0.26 -12.28
N ASP A 134 16.30 1.21 -11.77
CA ASP A 134 16.42 1.50 -10.32
C ASP A 134 15.23 2.28 -9.73
N LYS A 135 14.28 2.71 -10.56
CA LYS A 135 13.12 3.51 -10.09
C LYS A 135 11.98 2.67 -9.52
N GLY A 136 12.04 1.33 -9.62
CA GLY A 136 11.03 0.42 -9.09
C GLY A 136 9.64 0.53 -9.76
N TRP A 137 9.50 1.28 -10.85
CA TRP A 137 8.21 1.48 -11.53
C TRP A 137 7.59 0.16 -12.00
N LEU A 138 8.44 -0.74 -12.49
CA LEU A 138 8.02 -2.03 -12.99
C LEU A 138 7.55 -2.96 -11.85
N GLU A 139 8.11 -2.83 -10.65
CA GLU A 139 7.69 -3.60 -9.47
C GLU A 139 6.28 -3.19 -9.02
N ILE A 140 6.03 -1.88 -8.99
CA ILE A 140 4.71 -1.32 -8.69
C ILE A 140 3.70 -1.80 -9.74
N LEU A 141 4.06 -1.69 -11.02
CA LEU A 141 3.19 -2.16 -12.09
C LEU A 141 2.91 -3.66 -11.96
N GLY A 142 3.92 -4.46 -11.66
CA GLY A 142 3.78 -5.89 -11.39
C GLY A 142 2.72 -6.18 -10.34
N LYS A 143 2.73 -5.46 -9.22
CA LYS A 143 1.73 -5.62 -8.16
C LYS A 143 0.33 -5.20 -8.60
N LEU A 144 0.22 -4.16 -9.43
CA LEU A 144 -1.08 -3.72 -9.96
C LEU A 144 -1.67 -4.69 -10.99
N LEU A 145 -0.82 -5.39 -11.74
CA LEU A 145 -1.23 -6.40 -12.73
C LEU A 145 -1.86 -7.66 -12.09
N GLU A 146 -1.69 -7.87 -10.78
CA GLU A 146 -2.37 -8.95 -10.04
C GLU A 146 -3.89 -8.69 -9.89
N PHE A 147 -4.33 -7.44 -10.02
CA PHE A 147 -5.73 -7.06 -9.92
C PHE A 147 -6.42 -7.07 -11.29
N PRO A 148 -7.73 -7.38 -11.35
CA PRO A 148 -8.50 -7.43 -12.58
C PRO A 148 -8.89 -6.01 -13.07
N PHE A 149 -7.90 -5.17 -13.37
CA PHE A 149 -8.13 -3.84 -13.96
C PHE A 149 -8.24 -3.89 -15.48
N ASP A 150 -9.07 -3.03 -16.06
CA ASP A 150 -9.01 -2.68 -17.49
C ASP A 150 -7.74 -1.87 -17.79
N LYS A 151 -7.29 -1.87 -19.05
CA LYS A 151 -6.06 -1.15 -19.46
C LYS A 151 -6.07 0.33 -19.09
N CYS A 152 -7.20 1.00 -19.31
CA CYS A 152 -7.39 2.42 -19.00
C CYS A 152 -7.31 2.68 -17.49
N ASN A 153 -8.03 1.86 -16.72
CA ASN A 153 -8.07 1.93 -15.26
C ASN A 153 -6.69 1.63 -14.66
N LEU A 154 -5.99 0.62 -15.17
CA LEU A 154 -4.64 0.27 -14.76
C LEU A 154 -3.67 1.44 -14.96
N PHE A 155 -3.65 2.07 -16.13
CA PHE A 155 -2.79 3.23 -16.36
C PHE A 155 -3.09 4.36 -15.40
N ASN A 156 -4.37 4.69 -15.22
CA ASN A 156 -4.78 5.81 -14.39
C ASN A 156 -4.49 5.58 -12.90
N VAL A 157 -4.66 4.34 -12.42
CA VAL A 157 -4.28 3.91 -11.07
C VAL A 157 -2.76 3.99 -10.90
N PHE A 158 -2.00 3.42 -11.83
CA PHE A 158 -0.54 3.48 -11.82
C PHE A 158 -0.02 4.93 -11.84
N TRP A 159 -0.60 5.77 -12.68
CA TRP A 159 -0.31 7.21 -12.74
C TRP A 159 -0.63 7.90 -11.41
N ALA A 160 -1.79 7.65 -10.82
CA ALA A 160 -2.17 8.25 -9.53
C ALA A 160 -1.18 7.86 -8.42
N ILE A 161 -0.78 6.58 -8.35
CA ILE A 161 0.18 6.09 -7.36
C ILE A 161 1.54 6.76 -7.53
N THR A 162 2.07 6.70 -8.74
CA THR A 162 3.40 7.23 -9.06
C THR A 162 3.48 8.75 -8.96
N THR A 163 2.37 9.47 -9.14
CA THR A 163 2.33 10.94 -9.05
C THR A 163 2.14 11.45 -7.63
N LYS A 164 1.29 10.78 -6.83
CA LYS A 164 0.82 11.29 -5.54
C LYS A 164 1.54 10.68 -4.35
N TYR A 165 1.94 9.41 -4.44
CA TYR A 165 2.47 8.67 -3.29
C TYR A 165 3.96 8.34 -3.40
N ILE A 166 4.54 8.43 -4.59
CA ILE A 166 5.99 8.29 -4.76
C ILE A 166 6.63 9.67 -4.61
N PRO A 167 7.43 9.87 -3.55
CA PRO A 167 8.12 11.13 -3.39
C PRO A 167 9.23 11.28 -4.43
N ARG A 168 9.41 12.52 -4.88
CA ARG A 168 10.44 12.88 -5.88
C ARG A 168 11.73 13.40 -5.26
N SER A 169 11.68 13.80 -3.99
CA SER A 169 12.77 14.51 -3.33
C SER A 169 13.53 13.58 -2.40
N PRO A 170 14.88 13.65 -2.38
CA PRO A 170 15.69 12.92 -1.41
C PRO A 170 15.44 13.36 0.04
N LYS A 171 14.82 14.53 0.25
CA LYS A 171 14.45 15.05 1.59
C LYS A 171 13.51 14.14 2.38
N MET A 172 12.89 13.15 1.74
CA MET A 172 12.09 12.15 2.44
C MET A 172 12.94 11.26 3.35
N PHE A 173 14.19 11.00 2.99
CA PHE A 173 15.08 10.22 3.84
C PHE A 173 15.47 11.03 5.08
N ASP A 174 15.62 12.34 4.95
CA ASP A 174 15.83 13.24 6.09
C ASP A 174 14.58 13.29 6.99
N LEU A 175 13.38 13.34 6.39
CA LEU A 175 12.12 13.26 7.14
C LEU A 175 11.98 11.92 7.86
N LEU A 176 12.33 10.81 7.22
CA LEU A 176 12.33 9.49 7.84
C LEU A 176 13.32 9.44 9.00
N ARG A 177 14.53 9.98 8.83
CA ARG A 177 15.52 10.07 9.91
C ARG A 177 15.00 10.91 11.07
N LEU A 178 14.34 12.04 10.79
CA LEU A 178 13.74 12.88 11.82
C LEU A 178 12.63 12.13 12.59
N LEU A 179 11.78 11.40 11.87
CA LEU A 179 10.73 10.57 12.46
C LEU A 179 11.33 9.46 13.33
N MET A 180 12.38 8.79 12.85
CA MET A 180 13.10 7.78 13.64
C MET A 180 13.74 8.40 14.88
N GLN A 181 14.40 9.56 14.76
CA GLN A 181 15.01 10.25 15.89
C GLN A 181 13.98 10.64 16.97
N TYR A 182 12.75 10.99 16.55
CA TYR A 182 11.67 11.31 17.47
C TYR A 182 11.13 10.08 18.22
N HIS A 183 10.97 8.94 17.54
CA HIS A 183 10.41 7.72 18.14
C HIS A 183 11.45 6.85 18.86
N ASP A 184 12.65 6.71 18.29
CA ASP A 184 13.76 5.92 18.84
C ASP A 184 15.12 6.58 18.51
N PRO A 185 15.62 7.46 19.39
CA PRO A 185 16.89 8.13 19.17
C PRO A 185 18.09 7.19 19.25
N GLN A 186 17.99 6.05 19.95
CA GLN A 186 19.10 5.10 20.07
C GLN A 186 19.31 4.36 18.75
N LEU A 187 18.23 3.87 18.14
CA LEU A 187 18.28 3.26 16.82
C LEU A 187 18.74 4.25 15.75
N CYS A 188 18.24 5.49 15.79
CA CYS A 188 18.62 6.51 14.83
C CYS A 188 20.11 6.92 14.95
N SER A 189 20.71 6.84 16.14
CA SER A 189 22.14 7.12 16.31
C SER A 189 23.03 5.94 15.87
N PHE A 190 22.48 4.73 15.83
CA PHE A 190 23.20 3.53 15.41
C PHE A 190 23.26 3.38 13.88
N LEU A 191 22.19 3.75 13.18
CA LEU A 191 22.04 3.71 11.71
C LEU A 191 22.73 4.88 11.00
#